data_AF-A0A816WV90-F1
#
_entry.id   AF-A0A816WV90-F1
#
_cell.length_a   1.000
_cell.length_b   1.000
_cell.length_c   1.000
_cell.angle_alpha   90.00
_cell.angle_beta   90.00
_cell.angle_gamma   90.00
#
_symmetry.space_group_name_H-M   'P 1'
#
loop_
_entity.id
_entity.type
_entity.pdbx_description
1 polymer ?
#
loop_
_entity_poly.entity_id
_entity_poly.type
_entity_poly.pdbx_seq_one_letter_code
_entity_poly.pdbx_strand_id
1 'polypeptide(L)'
;MTSSSNCFFLVSLVVLLLFFLGSTLTMASTKDIDSICNDSFVHNHNKTLCLQTLTAYPPAVSATNMVNLVKVTVDLVRTQAKKRAGFVAGLEKEPTFNKTMCYESYISIVDNFRSAQLEIEDNDA
;
A
#
# COMPACT_ATOMS: atom_id res chain seq x y z
N MET A 1 -8.06 -10.08 51.74
CA MET A 1 -7.50 -9.33 50.59
C MET A 1 -6.78 -10.33 49.70
N THR A 2 -7.38 -10.81 48.60
CA THR A 2 -6.67 -11.69 47.64
C THR A 2 -7.17 -11.60 46.19
N SER A 3 -7.91 -10.55 45.83
CA SER A 3 -8.55 -10.43 44.50
C SER A 3 -7.84 -9.47 43.53
N SER A 4 -6.68 -8.91 43.91
CA SER A 4 -5.96 -7.91 43.11
C SER A 4 -4.86 -8.49 42.22
N SER A 5 -4.38 -9.69 42.53
CA SER A 5 -3.19 -10.26 41.88
C SER A 5 -3.51 -10.82 40.48
N ASN A 6 -4.62 -11.56 40.35
CA ASN A 6 -5.00 -12.21 39.08
C ASN A 6 -5.35 -11.21 37.96
N CYS A 7 -5.91 -10.04 38.28
CA CYS A 7 -6.22 -9.02 37.27
C CYS A 7 -4.96 -8.39 36.68
N PHE A 8 -3.91 -8.19 37.50
CA PHE A 8 -2.63 -7.64 37.04
C PHE A 8 -1.91 -8.61 36.07
N PHE A 9 -1.95 -9.91 36.37
CA PHE A 9 -1.39 -10.94 35.49
C PHE A 9 -2.12 -11.04 34.15
N LEU A 10 -3.47 -10.95 34.15
CA LEU A 10 -4.25 -10.98 32.92
C LEU A 10 -3.98 -9.74 32.05
N VAL A 11 -3.92 -8.55 32.64
CA VAL A 11 -3.59 -7.32 31.89
C VAL A 11 -2.17 -7.38 31.31
N SER A 12 -1.20 -7.85 32.10
CA SER A 12 0.18 -8.00 31.63
C SER A 12 0.29 -9.04 30.49
N LEU A 13 -0.43 -10.15 30.59
CA LEU A 13 -0.49 -11.18 29.55
C LEU A 13 -1.13 -10.67 28.25
N VAL A 14 -2.23 -9.90 28.35
CA VAL A 14 -2.89 -9.29 27.19
C VAL A 14 -1.98 -8.27 26.52
N VAL A 15 -1.29 -7.43 27.28
CA VAL A 15 -0.32 -6.46 26.72
C VAL A 15 0.85 -7.18 26.03
N LEU A 16 1.39 -8.23 26.65
CA LEU A 16 2.45 -9.05 26.03
C LEU A 16 1.96 -9.70 24.72
N LEU A 17 0.77 -10.30 24.72
CA LEU A 17 0.18 -10.89 23.52
C LEU A 17 -0.02 -9.85 22.40
N LEU A 18 -0.49 -8.64 22.73
CA LEU A 18 -0.62 -7.54 21.77
C LEU A 18 0.74 -7.09 21.23
N PHE A 19 1.78 -7.05 22.05
CA PHE A 19 3.14 -6.75 21.62
C PHE A 19 3.71 -7.83 20.71
N PHE A 20 3.53 -9.11 21.03
CA PHE A 20 4.04 -10.21 20.21
C PHE A 20 3.28 -10.32 18.88
N LEU A 21 1.95 -10.23 18.89
CA LEU A 21 1.12 -10.27 17.69
C LEU A 21 1.33 -9.03 16.80
N GLY A 22 1.47 -7.84 17.40
CA GLY A 22 1.82 -6.63 16.67
C GLY A 22 3.20 -6.75 16.01
N SER A 23 4.19 -7.26 16.74
CA SER A 23 5.56 -7.40 16.24
C SER A 23 5.67 -8.40 15.08
N THR A 24 5.01 -9.55 15.15
CA THR A 24 5.06 -10.54 14.06
C THR A 24 4.36 -10.06 12.79
N LEU A 25 3.24 -9.35 12.92
CA LEU A 25 2.54 -8.75 11.78
C LEU A 25 3.38 -7.66 11.11
N THR A 26 4.02 -6.78 11.90
CA THR A 26 4.90 -5.74 11.35
C THR A 26 6.18 -6.29 10.70
N MET A 27 6.71 -7.42 11.18
CA MET A 27 7.89 -8.05 10.58
C MET A 27 7.57 -8.76 9.26
N ALA A 28 6.38 -9.37 9.14
CA ALA A 28 5.93 -10.01 7.91
C ALA A 28 5.71 -8.97 6.79
N SER A 29 5.08 -7.84 7.11
CA SER A 29 4.84 -6.76 6.15
C SER A 29 6.13 -6.12 5.64
N THR A 30 7.13 -5.91 6.51
CA THR A 30 8.43 -5.35 6.08
C THR A 30 9.19 -6.30 5.19
N LYS A 31 9.11 -7.62 5.43
CA LYS A 31 9.78 -8.62 4.60
C LYS A 31 9.24 -8.64 3.17
N ASP A 32 7.92 -8.58 3.00
CA ASP A 32 7.31 -8.59 1.67
C ASP A 32 7.58 -7.26 0.93
N ILE A 33 7.54 -6.11 1.63
CA ILE A 33 7.92 -4.81 1.07
C ILE A 33 9.40 -4.83 0.63
N ASP A 34 10.29 -5.31 1.48
CA ASP A 34 11.72 -5.43 1.16
C ASP A 34 11.93 -6.35 -0.04
N SER A 35 11.20 -7.46 -0.13
CA SER A 35 11.29 -8.37 -1.28
C SER A 35 10.93 -7.69 -2.59
N ILE A 36 9.84 -6.91 -2.62
CA ILE A 36 9.40 -6.20 -3.83
C ILE A 36 10.39 -5.08 -4.19
N CYS A 37 10.85 -4.31 -3.21
CA CYS A 37 11.75 -3.19 -3.46
C CYS A 37 13.20 -3.59 -3.72
N ASN A 38 13.59 -4.83 -3.37
CA ASN A 38 14.89 -5.41 -3.69
C ASN A 38 14.90 -6.26 -4.96
N ASP A 39 13.75 -6.46 -5.62
CA ASP A 39 13.73 -7.08 -6.94
C ASP A 39 14.64 -6.32 -7.90
N SER A 40 15.35 -7.06 -8.76
CA SER A 40 16.45 -6.53 -9.59
C SER A 40 16.01 -5.33 -10.43
N PHE A 41 14.78 -5.36 -10.97
CA PHE A 41 14.25 -4.25 -11.74
C PHE A 41 14.05 -3.01 -10.87
N VAL A 42 13.34 -3.14 -9.75
CA VAL A 42 13.03 -2.02 -8.85
C VAL A 42 14.30 -1.48 -8.19
N HIS A 43 15.22 -2.37 -7.82
CA HIS A 43 16.48 -2.03 -7.17
C HIS A 43 17.32 -1.07 -8.03
N ASN A 44 17.46 -1.42 -9.31
CA ASN A 44 18.28 -0.66 -10.26
C ASN A 44 17.65 0.67 -10.69
N HIS A 45 16.33 0.82 -10.53
CA HIS A 45 15.63 2.02 -10.94
C HIS A 45 15.35 2.98 -9.79
N ASN A 46 14.79 2.51 -8.67
CA ASN A 46 14.26 3.40 -7.63
C ASN A 46 13.94 2.67 -6.29
N LYS A 47 14.86 1.86 -5.76
CA LYS A 47 14.68 1.18 -4.46
C LYS A 47 14.21 2.12 -3.34
N THR A 48 14.88 3.26 -3.19
CA THR A 48 14.59 4.21 -2.11
C THR A 48 13.16 4.74 -2.20
N LEU A 49 12.70 5.08 -3.40
CA LEU A 49 11.34 5.56 -3.61
C LEU A 49 10.31 4.46 -3.32
N CYS A 50 10.59 3.21 -3.73
CA CYS A 50 9.73 2.07 -3.43
C CYS A 50 9.56 1.88 -1.92
N LEU A 51 10.67 1.80 -1.19
CA LEU A 51 10.65 1.63 0.27
C LEU A 51 9.93 2.79 0.95
N GLN A 52 10.27 4.04 0.61
CA GLN A 52 9.64 5.21 1.21
C GLN A 52 8.13 5.24 0.93
N THR A 53 7.71 4.91 -0.29
CA THR A 53 6.29 4.93 -0.66
C THR A 53 5.50 3.88 0.10
N LEU A 54 5.96 2.62 0.10
CA LEU A 54 5.22 1.52 0.71
C LEU A 54 5.26 1.56 2.24
N THR A 55 6.38 1.96 2.84
CA THR A 55 6.49 2.08 4.31
C THR A 55 5.68 3.28 4.85
N ALA A 56 5.52 4.35 4.07
CA ALA A 56 4.68 5.48 4.44
C ALA A 56 3.18 5.27 4.14
N TYR A 57 2.80 4.18 3.47
CA TYR A 57 1.42 3.89 3.12
C TYR A 57 0.81 2.84 4.08
N PRO A 58 -0.05 3.25 5.04
CA PRO A 58 -0.53 2.35 6.10
C PRO A 58 -1.18 1.05 5.60
N PRO A 59 -1.95 1.03 4.49
CA PRO A 59 -2.50 -0.23 3.96
C PRO A 59 -1.43 -1.21 3.49
N ALA A 60 -0.29 -0.74 2.96
CA ALA A 60 0.83 -1.61 2.59
C ALA A 60 1.53 -2.19 3.82
N VAL A 61 1.75 -1.38 4.86
CA VAL A 61 2.31 -1.86 6.14
C VAL A 61 1.37 -2.83 6.85
N SER A 62 0.06 -2.70 6.65
CA SER A 62 -0.95 -3.58 7.26
C SER A 62 -1.19 -4.86 6.46
N ALA A 63 -0.58 -5.00 5.29
CA ALA A 63 -0.75 -6.18 4.45
C ALA A 63 -0.13 -7.41 5.14
N THR A 64 -0.93 -8.47 5.28
CA THR A 64 -0.55 -9.70 6.00
C THR A 64 0.19 -10.72 5.13
N ASN A 65 0.17 -10.52 3.81
CA ASN A 65 0.83 -11.37 2.82
C ASN A 65 1.08 -10.59 1.53
N MET A 66 1.89 -11.16 0.64
CA MET A 66 2.25 -10.57 -0.65
C MET A 66 1.04 -10.26 -1.54
N VAL A 67 0.00 -11.11 -1.55
CA VAL A 67 -1.19 -10.86 -2.39
C VAL A 67 -1.94 -9.62 -1.91
N ASN A 68 -2.16 -9.48 -0.60
CA ASN A 68 -2.74 -8.28 0.01
C ASN A 68 -1.86 -7.05 -0.26
N LEU A 69 -0.54 -7.20 -0.22
CA LEU A 69 0.41 -6.11 -0.52
C LEU A 69 0.30 -5.66 -1.99
N VAL A 70 0.13 -6.59 -2.93
CA VAL A 70 -0.12 -6.28 -4.34
C VAL A 70 -1.46 -5.55 -4.50
N LYS A 71 -2.55 -6.05 -3.90
CA LYS A 71 -3.89 -5.42 -3.97
C LYS A 71 -3.85 -3.96 -3.50
N VAL A 72 -3.28 -3.71 -2.33
CA VAL A 72 -3.21 -2.32 -1.79
C VAL A 72 -2.26 -1.43 -2.59
N THR A 73 -1.22 -1.97 -3.22
CA THR A 73 -0.30 -1.21 -4.07
C THR A 73 -0.94 -0.84 -5.41
N VAL A 74 -1.68 -1.76 -6.02
CA VAL A 74 -2.50 -1.51 -7.23
C VAL A 74 -3.52 -0.41 -6.97
N ASP A 75 -4.22 -0.48 -5.83
CA ASP A 75 -5.17 0.56 -5.42
C ASP A 75 -4.49 1.92 -5.16
N LEU A 76 -3.30 1.92 -4.55
CA LEU A 76 -2.51 3.14 -4.35
C LEU A 76 -2.21 3.82 -5.70
N VAL A 77 -1.69 3.08 -6.68
CA VAL A 77 -1.37 3.64 -8.01
C VAL A 77 -2.61 4.18 -8.69
N ARG A 78 -3.71 3.41 -8.68
CA ARG A 78 -5.00 3.85 -9.23
C ARG A 78 -5.49 5.14 -8.59
N THR A 79 -5.45 5.23 -7.27
CA THR A 79 -5.88 6.41 -6.52
C THR A 79 -5.03 7.63 -6.86
N GLN A 80 -3.71 7.46 -6.96
CA GLN A 80 -2.81 8.56 -7.32
C GLN A 80 -3.03 9.00 -8.77
N ALA A 81 -3.18 8.07 -9.72
CA ALA A 81 -3.50 8.38 -11.12
C ALA A 81 -4.82 9.16 -11.22
N LYS A 82 -5.86 8.74 -10.50
CA LYS A 82 -7.15 9.46 -10.44
C LYS A 82 -7.00 10.89 -9.90
N LYS A 83 -6.21 11.07 -8.84
CA LYS A 83 -5.91 12.41 -8.29
C LYS A 83 -5.16 13.28 -9.30
N ARG A 84 -4.20 12.71 -10.05
CA ARG A 84 -3.48 13.45 -11.11
C ARG A 84 -4.37 13.78 -12.28
N ALA A 85 -5.27 12.90 -12.70
CA ALA A 85 -6.31 13.22 -13.69
C ALA A 85 -7.15 14.43 -13.22
N GLY A 86 -7.62 14.42 -11.98
CA GLY A 86 -8.38 15.53 -11.40
C GLY A 86 -7.58 16.84 -11.35
N PHE A 87 -6.30 16.78 -10.98
CA PHE A 87 -5.40 17.93 -11.01
C PHE A 87 -5.26 18.49 -12.43
N VAL A 88 -4.97 17.64 -13.42
CA VAL A 88 -4.84 18.04 -14.82
C VAL A 88 -6.14 18.64 -15.34
N ALA A 89 -7.29 18.05 -15.00
CA ALA A 89 -8.61 18.58 -15.35
C ALA A 89 -8.87 19.97 -14.77
N GLY A 90 -8.27 20.30 -13.61
CA GLY A 90 -8.36 21.61 -12.96
C GLY A 90 -7.39 22.67 -13.49
N LEU A 91 -6.38 22.30 -14.29
CA LEU A 91 -5.41 23.26 -14.82
C LEU A 91 -6.05 24.23 -15.81
N GLU A 92 -5.56 25.47 -15.85
CA GLU A 92 -5.92 26.41 -16.90
C GLU A 92 -5.39 25.95 -18.26
N LYS A 93 -5.98 26.45 -19.35
CA LYS A 93 -5.58 26.07 -20.70
C LYS A 93 -4.28 26.78 -21.07
N GLU A 94 -3.22 26.01 -21.26
CA GLU A 94 -1.90 26.51 -21.65
C GLU A 94 -1.58 26.12 -23.11
N PRO A 95 -0.99 27.01 -23.94
CA PRO A 95 -0.74 26.75 -25.36
C PRO A 95 0.20 25.56 -25.62
N THR A 96 1.15 25.32 -24.71
CA THR A 96 2.22 24.32 -24.87
C THR A 96 1.92 23.01 -24.16
N PHE A 97 0.85 22.95 -23.36
CA PHE A 97 0.48 21.78 -22.58
C PHE A 97 -0.81 21.15 -23.10
N ASN A 98 -0.71 19.94 -23.64
CA ASN A 98 -1.87 19.19 -24.08
C ASN A 98 -2.60 18.55 -22.88
N LYS A 99 -3.41 19.38 -22.21
CA LYS A 99 -4.21 18.99 -21.04
C LYS A 99 -5.11 17.78 -21.31
N THR A 100 -5.76 17.74 -22.47
CA THR A 100 -6.69 16.65 -22.82
C THR A 100 -5.96 15.32 -22.90
N MET A 101 -4.85 15.26 -23.65
CA MET A 101 -4.05 14.05 -23.78
C MET A 101 -3.50 13.58 -22.43
N CYS A 102 -3.02 14.50 -21.59
CA CYS A 102 -2.49 14.17 -20.26
C CYS A 102 -3.59 13.64 -19.33
N TYR A 103 -4.78 14.25 -19.34
CA TYR A 103 -5.94 13.78 -18.60
C TYR A 103 -6.34 12.36 -19.03
N GLU A 104 -6.53 12.15 -20.33
CA GLU A 104 -6.91 10.85 -20.90
C GLU A 104 -5.90 9.76 -20.59
N SER A 105 -4.60 10.10 -20.61
CA SER A 105 -3.53 9.17 -20.22
C SER A 105 -3.68 8.71 -18.76
N TYR A 106 -3.97 9.63 -17.83
CA TYR A 106 -4.21 9.26 -16.44
C TYR A 106 -5.49 8.44 -16.25
N ILE A 107 -6.55 8.73 -17.01
CA ILE A 107 -7.77 7.92 -17.00
C ILE A 107 -7.48 6.49 -17.50
N SER A 108 -6.72 6.35 -18.58
CA SER A 108 -6.29 5.03 -19.06
C SER A 108 -5.48 4.26 -18.02
N ILE A 109 -4.58 4.93 -17.28
CA ILE A 109 -3.86 4.31 -16.16
C ILE A 109 -4.85 3.83 -15.09
N VAL A 110 -5.84 4.65 -14.71
CA VAL A 110 -6.87 4.25 -13.73
C VAL A 110 -7.61 2.99 -14.17
N ASP A 111 -8.00 2.92 -15.44
CA ASP A 111 -8.74 1.78 -15.99
C ASP A 111 -7.86 0.53 -16.05
N ASN A 112 -6.60 0.65 -16.48
CA ASN A 112 -5.66 -0.47 -16.51
C ASN A 112 -5.43 -1.08 -15.13
N PHE A 113 -5.21 -0.24 -14.10
CA PHE A 113 -5.03 -0.72 -12.73
C PHE A 113 -6.34 -1.25 -12.11
N ARG A 114 -7.51 -0.77 -12.56
CA ARG A 114 -8.80 -1.36 -12.19
C ARG A 114 -8.95 -2.77 -12.77
N SER A 115 -8.63 -2.97 -14.05
CA SER A 115 -8.66 -4.30 -14.67
C SER A 115 -7.72 -5.27 -13.97
N ALA A 116 -6.48 -4.84 -13.70
CA ALA A 116 -5.53 -5.65 -12.94
C ALA A 116 -6.05 -6.03 -11.55
N GLN A 117 -6.73 -5.11 -10.85
CA GLN A 117 -7.35 -5.42 -9.57
C GLN A 117 -8.43 -6.50 -9.69
N LEU A 118 -9.31 -6.41 -10.70
CA LEU A 118 -10.35 -7.41 -10.94
C LEU A 118 -9.74 -8.79 -11.26
N GLU A 119 -8.68 -8.83 -12.08
CA GLU A 119 -7.96 -10.07 -12.37
C GLU A 119 -7.34 -10.68 -11.10
N ILE A 120 -6.77 -9.87 -10.22
CA ILE A 120 -6.24 -10.35 -8.94
C ILE A 120 -7.37 -10.90 -8.07
N GLU A 121 -8.53 -10.22 -8.01
CA GLU A 121 -9.68 -10.66 -7.20
C GLU A 121 -10.31 -11.96 -7.73
N ASP A 122 -10.42 -12.12 -9.06
CA ASP A 122 -11.02 -13.29 -9.70
C ASP A 122 -10.14 -14.55 -9.58
N ASN A 123 -8.82 -14.39 -9.42
CA ASN A 123 -7.85 -15.50 -9.34
C ASN A 123 -7.34 -15.79 -7.93
N ASP A 124 -7.84 -15.07 -6.91
CA ASP A 124 -7.47 -15.22 -5.49
C ASP A 124 -8.58 -15.94 -4.69
N ALA A 125 -9.45 -16.69 -5.38
CA ALA A 125 -10.57 -17.47 -4.85
C ALA A 125 -10.21 -18.95 -4.60
#